data_AF-A0A7V1BTG6-F1
#
_entry.id   AF-A0A7V1BTG6-F1
#
_cell.length_a   1.000
_cell.length_b   1.000
_cell.length_c   1.000
_cell.angle_alpha   90.00
_cell.angle_beta   90.00
_cell.angle_gamma   90.00
#
_symmetry.space_group_name_H-M   'P 1'
#
loop_
_entity.id
_entity.type
_entity.pdbx_description
1 polymer ?
#
loop_
_entity_poly.entity_id
_entity_poly.type
_entity_poly.pdbx_seq_one_letter_code
_entity_poly.pdbx_strand_id
1 'polypeptide(L)'
;MLPWYSQLDFKFLQDIAVSKKHKFQISLDILNLGNMISAKWGVRKFATTDTPISVTGVDKNGVPYFKFDTNLKNSYVDDVSLRSKWQMQLGLRYIFN
;
A
#
# COMPACT_ATOMS: atom_id res chain seq x y z
N MET A 1 -8.54 -9.57 11.95
CA MET A 1 -7.68 -8.38 12.13
C MET A 1 -6.67 -8.37 11.01
N LEU A 2 -6.62 -7.32 10.19
CA LEU A 2 -5.63 -7.25 9.10
C LEU A 2 -4.20 -7.26 9.69
N PRO A 3 -3.22 -7.85 8.98
CA PRO A 3 -1.83 -7.83 9.40
C PRO A 3 -1.32 -6.40 9.55
N TRP A 4 -0.35 -6.22 10.45
CA TRP A 4 0.26 -4.92 10.71
C TRP A 4 0.82 -4.32 9.41
N TYR A 5 0.57 -3.03 9.22
CA TYR A 5 1.00 -2.27 8.05
C TYR A 5 1.71 -0.98 8.48
N SER A 6 2.83 -0.69 7.81
CA SER A 6 3.54 0.57 7.96
C SER A 6 4.09 1.00 6.61
N GLN A 7 4.01 2.30 6.35
CA GLN A 7 4.55 2.94 5.16
C GLN A 7 5.45 4.09 5.62
N LEU A 8 6.64 4.16 5.02
CA LEU A 8 7.59 5.25 5.22
C LEU A 8 7.63 6.07 3.94
N ASP A 9 7.38 7.37 4.05
CA ASP A 9 7.49 8.33 2.95
C ASP A 9 8.65 9.29 3.20
N PHE A 10 9.31 9.75 2.14
CA PHE A 10 10.47 10.62 2.22
C PHE A 10 10.33 11.82 1.29
N LYS A 11 10.64 13.00 1.79
CA LYS A 11 10.65 14.24 1.01
C LYS A 11 11.90 15.05 1.31
N PHE A 12 12.60 15.45 0.25
CA PHE A 12 13.74 16.33 0.29
C PHE A 12 13.48 17.59 -0.54
N LEU A 13 13.84 18.75 0.02
CA LEU A 13 13.71 20.05 -0.61
C LEU A 13 15.02 20.82 -0.41
N GLN A 14 15.60 21.33 -1.50
CA GLN A 14 16.80 22.14 -1.45
C GLN A 14 16.59 23.44 -2.23
N ASP A 15 16.77 24.55 -1.54
CA ASP A 15 16.80 25.88 -2.14
C ASP A 15 18.24 26.25 -2.50
N ILE A 16 18.46 26.64 -3.74
CA ILE A 16 19.75 27.08 -4.30
C ILE A 16 19.59 28.54 -4.70
N ALA A 17 20.25 29.44 -3.97
CA ALA A 17 20.24 30.86 -4.29
C ALA A 17 21.15 31.16 -5.48
N VAL A 18 20.59 31.75 -6.53
CA VAL A 18 21.35 32.22 -7.69
C VAL A 18 21.69 33.70 -7.53
N SER A 19 20.77 34.47 -6.94
CA SER A 19 21.00 35.87 -6.56
C SER A 19 20.17 36.22 -5.33
N LYS A 20 20.29 37.47 -4.84
CA LYS A 20 19.48 37.98 -3.71
C LYS A 20 17.96 37.85 -3.93
N LYS A 21 17.53 37.86 -5.20
CA LYS A 21 16.11 37.84 -5.61
C LYS A 21 15.67 36.56 -6.31
N HIS A 22 16.61 35.65 -6.61
CA HIS A 22 16.34 34.48 -7.44
C HIS A 22 16.86 33.21 -6.78
N LYS A 23 15.97 32.21 -6.66
CA LYS A 23 16.29 30.88 -6.14
C LYS A 23 15.69 29.80 -7.03
N PHE A 24 16.40 28.68 -7.15
CA PHE A 24 15.83 27.42 -7.64
C PHE A 24 15.60 26.51 -6.44
N GLN A 25 14.42 25.91 -6.36
CA GLN A 25 14.10 24.87 -5.40
C GLN A 25 14.01 23.54 -6.13
N ILE A 26 14.84 22.58 -5.73
CA ILE A 26 14.80 21.21 -6.21
C ILE A 26 14.04 20.38 -5.17
N SER A 27 13.16 19.50 -5.63
CA SER A 27 12.40 18.59 -4.78
C SER A 27 12.53 17.15 -5.23
N LEU A 28 12.69 16.25 -4.27
CA LEU A 28 12.59 14.81 -4.43
C LEU A 28 11.55 14.29 -3.43
N ASP A 29 10.50 13.65 -3.94
CA ASP A 29 9.45 13.03 -3.14
C ASP A 29 9.43 11.53 -3.45
N ILE A 30 9.52 10.68 -2.43
CA ILE A 30 9.50 9.22 -2.53
C ILE A 30 8.40 8.70 -1.61
N LEU A 31 7.33 8.22 -2.20
CA LEU A 31 6.26 7.52 -1.50
C LEU A 31 6.63 6.05 -1.36
N ASN A 32 6.34 5.49 -0.19
CA ASN A 32 6.60 4.11 0.15
C ASN A 32 8.09 3.72 -0.02
N LEU A 33 8.97 4.55 0.55
CA LEU A 33 10.42 4.36 0.61
C LEU A 33 10.79 2.99 1.19
N GLY A 34 10.03 2.50 2.17
CA GLY A 34 10.22 1.15 2.73
C GLY A 34 10.14 0.07 1.65
N ASN A 35 9.17 0.16 0.74
CA ASN A 35 9.02 -0.78 -0.38
C ASN A 35 10.16 -0.69 -1.39
N MET A 36 10.70 0.52 -1.62
CA MET A 36 11.86 0.75 -2.49
C MET A 36 13.11 0.03 -1.96
N ILE A 37 13.30 0.03 -0.63
CA ILE A 37 14.43 -0.66 0.04
C ILE A 37 14.18 -2.18 0.11
N SER A 38 12.94 -2.59 0.41
CA SER A 38 12.56 -3.99 0.55
C SER A 38 11.15 -4.22 0.02
N ALA A 39 11.02 -5.10 -0.96
CA ALA A 39 9.73 -5.42 -1.60
C ALA A 39 8.67 -6.00 -0.63
N LYS A 40 9.06 -6.40 0.59
CA LYS A 40 8.13 -6.90 1.63
C LYS A 40 7.56 -5.80 2.51
N TRP A 41 8.17 -4.62 2.54
CA TRP A 41 7.75 -3.51 3.38
C TRP A 41 6.77 -2.61 2.63
N GLY A 42 5.84 -2.00 3.37
CA GLY A 42 4.83 -1.13 2.78
C GLY A 42 3.89 -1.83 1.80
N VAL A 43 3.72 -3.16 1.92
CA VAL A 43 2.75 -3.94 1.14
C VAL A 43 1.46 -4.07 1.95
N ARG A 44 0.36 -3.54 1.39
CA ARG A 44 -0.97 -3.72 1.98
C ARG A 44 -1.45 -5.15 1.70
N LYS A 45 -2.26 -5.69 2.61
CA LYS A 45 -2.87 -7.01 2.44
C LYS A 45 -4.37 -6.92 2.65
N PHE A 46 -5.11 -7.75 1.92
CA PHE A 46 -6.56 -7.91 2.07
C PHE A 46 -6.88 -9.34 2.49
N ALA A 47 -8.06 -9.54 3.09
CA ALA A 47 -8.54 -10.89 3.37
C ALA A 47 -8.79 -11.63 2.05
N THR A 48 -8.35 -12.88 1.97
CA THR A 48 -8.58 -13.73 0.78
C THR A 48 -10.06 -14.00 0.54
N THR A 49 -10.83 -14.10 1.62
CA THR A 49 -12.29 -14.18 1.62
C THR A 49 -12.84 -13.61 2.93
N ASP A 50 -14.01 -13.00 2.86
CA ASP A 50 -14.81 -12.56 4.02
C ASP A 50 -15.79 -13.64 4.49
N THR A 51 -15.99 -14.68 3.68
CA THR A 51 -16.96 -15.77 3.89
C THR A 51 -16.27 -17.13 3.70
N PRO A 52 -15.36 -17.52 4.61
CA PRO A 52 -14.61 -18.77 4.46
C PRO A 52 -15.49 -20.01 4.51
N ILE A 53 -16.62 -19.95 5.22
CA ILE A 53 -17.59 -21.03 5.33
C ILE A 53 -18.93 -20.54 4.80
N SER A 54 -19.57 -21.35 3.95
CA SER A 54 -20.90 -21.09 3.41
C SER A 54 -21.89 -22.19 3.78
N VAL A 55 -23.16 -21.83 3.95
CA VAL A 55 -24.26 -22.80 4.10
C VAL A 55 -24.71 -23.19 2.71
N THR A 56 -24.68 -24.50 2.42
CA THR A 56 -25.04 -25.05 1.11
C THR A 56 -26.43 -25.67 1.07
N GLY A 57 -27.05 -25.86 2.23
CA GLY A 57 -28.41 -26.36 2.38
C GLY A 57 -28.76 -26.60 3.84
N VAL A 58 -30.01 -26.94 4.10
CA VAL A 58 -30.50 -27.35 5.42
C VAL A 58 -31.31 -28.63 5.24
N ASP A 59 -31.09 -29.62 6.10
CA ASP A 59 -31.83 -30.88 6.04
C ASP A 59 -33.28 -30.74 6.55
N LYS A 60 -34.06 -31.83 6.47
CA LYS A 60 -35.47 -31.85 6.90
C LYS A 60 -35.66 -31.65 8.41
N ASN A 61 -34.60 -31.82 9.20
CA ASN A 61 -34.60 -31.65 10.66
C ASN A 61 -34.06 -30.27 11.08
N GLY A 62 -33.76 -29.38 10.12
CA GLY A 62 -33.25 -28.03 10.38
C GLY A 62 -31.73 -27.95 10.57
N VAL A 63 -30.97 -29.00 10.27
CA VAL A 63 -29.51 -29.01 10.41
C VAL A 63 -28.85 -28.48 9.14
N PRO A 64 -28.04 -27.41 9.21
CA PRO A 64 -27.37 -26.83 8.05
C PRO A 64 -26.13 -27.64 7.60
N TYR A 65 -25.94 -27.72 6.29
CA TYR A 65 -24.73 -28.25 5.65
C TYR A 65 -23.76 -27.11 5.35
N PHE A 66 -22.54 -27.23 5.87
CA PHE A 66 -21.49 -26.25 5.65
C PHE A 66 -20.49 -26.73 4.60
N LYS A 67 -20.00 -25.79 3.79
CA LYS A 67 -18.91 -26.03 2.83
C LYS A 67 -17.80 -25.01 3.06
N PHE A 68 -16.57 -25.52 3.05
CA PHE A 68 -15.34 -24.76 3.07
C PHE A 68 -14.52 -25.09 1.82
N ASP A 69 -13.95 -24.08 1.16
CA ASP A 69 -13.03 -24.30 0.05
C ASP A 69 -11.64 -24.67 0.58
N THR A 70 -11.27 -25.94 0.42
CA THR A 70 -9.97 -26.47 0.87
C THR A 70 -8.74 -25.85 0.17
N ASN A 71 -8.94 -25.09 -0.92
CA ASN A 71 -7.88 -24.35 -1.61
C ASN A 71 -7.53 -23.03 -0.91
N LEU A 72 -8.36 -22.53 0.01
CA LEU A 72 -8.05 -21.35 0.82
C LEU A 72 -6.95 -21.68 1.85
N LYS A 73 -5.69 -21.57 1.43
CA LYS A 73 -4.51 -21.83 2.29
C LYS A 73 -3.99 -20.60 3.02
N ASN A 74 -4.25 -19.41 2.50
CA ASN A 74 -3.78 -18.14 3.05
C ASN A 74 -4.96 -17.27 3.48
N SER A 75 -4.90 -16.70 4.69
CA SER A 75 -5.94 -15.78 5.18
C SER A 75 -5.85 -14.39 4.52
N TYR A 76 -4.69 -14.02 3.99
CA TYR A 76 -4.46 -12.72 3.37
C TYR A 76 -3.71 -12.84 2.05
N VAL A 77 -4.00 -11.91 1.13
CA VAL A 77 -3.33 -11.73 -0.15
C VAL A 77 -2.79 -10.30 -0.26
N ASP A 78 -1.67 -10.14 -0.98
CA ASP A 78 -1.01 -8.85 -1.15
C ASP A 78 -1.77 -7.96 -2.14
N ASP A 79 -1.88 -6.66 -1.84
CA ASP A 79 -2.37 -5.65 -2.78
C ASP A 79 -1.28 -5.39 -3.83
N VAL A 80 -1.46 -5.87 -5.05
CA VAL A 80 -0.51 -5.66 -6.17
C VAL A 80 -0.70 -4.33 -6.91
N SER A 81 -1.64 -3.49 -6.45
CA SER A 81 -1.90 -2.17 -7.04
C SER A 81 -0.79 -1.16 -6.72
N LEU A 82 -0.89 0.02 -7.35
CA LEU A 82 0.03 1.14 -7.13
C LEU A 82 0.16 1.54 -5.65
N ARG A 83 -0.84 1.23 -4.81
CA ARG A 83 -0.81 1.57 -3.38
C ARG A 83 0.24 0.81 -2.57
N SER A 84 0.73 -0.33 -3.07
CA SER A 84 1.83 -1.10 -2.45
C SER A 84 3.16 -0.91 -3.18
N LYS A 85 3.22 -0.05 -4.19
CA LYS A 85 4.44 0.22 -4.94
C LYS A 85 5.05 1.53 -4.47
N TRP A 86 6.37 1.63 -4.56
CA TRP A 86 7.04 2.91 -4.40
C TRP A 86 6.80 3.80 -5.61
N GLN A 87 6.74 5.10 -5.36
CA GLN A 87 6.59 6.12 -6.40
C GLN A 87 7.57 7.26 -6.10
N MET A 88 8.14 7.84 -7.14
CA MET A 88 9.07 8.95 -7.01
C MET A 88 8.65 10.11 -7.91
N GLN A 89 8.72 11.31 -7.36
CA GLN A 89 8.49 12.55 -8.09
C GLN A 89 9.66 13.50 -7.91
N LEU A 90 10.18 13.98 -9.03
CA LEU A 90 11.18 15.05 -9.09
C LEU A 90 10.47 16.36 -9.43
N GLY A 91 10.92 17.45 -8.82
CA GLY A 91 10.39 18.77 -9.09
C GLY A 91 11.47 19.84 -9.11
N LEU A 92 11.22 20.87 -9.92
CA LEU A 92 12.04 22.05 -10.02
C LEU A 92 11.10 23.27 -9.98
N ARG A 93 11.38 24.20 -9.09
CA ARG A 93 10.63 25.44 -8.95
C ARG A 93 11.57 26.62 -9.01
N TYR A 94 11.21 27.63 -9.80
CA TYR A 94 11.88 28.92 -9.78
C TYR A 94 11.11 29.90 -8.87
N ILE A 95 11.83 30.65 -8.04
CA ILE A 95 11.27 31.58 -7.06
C ILE A 95 11.89 32.96 -7.30
N PHE A 96 11.03 33.95 -7.50
CA PHE A 96 11.36 35.37 -7.65
C PHE A 96 10.81 36.13 -6.44
N ASN A 97 11.71 36.73 -5.65
CA ASN A 97 11.42 37.59 -4.49
C ASN A 97 12.02 39.00 -4.69
#